data_AF-C2ESI7-F1
#
_entry.id   AF-C2ESI7-F1
#
_cell.length_a   1.000
_cell.length_b   1.000
_cell.length_c   1.000
_cell.angle_alpha   90.00
_cell.angle_beta   90.00
_cell.angle_gamma   90.00
#
_symmetry.space_group_name_H-M   'P 1'
#
loop_
_entity.id
_entity.type
_entity.pdbx_description
1 polymer ?
#
loop_
_entity_poly.entity_id
_entity_poly.type
_entity_poly.pdbx_seq_one_letter_code
_entity_poly.pdbx_strand_id
1 'polypeptide(L)' 'MGENHMELRVLRYFLAVAQQRNITKAAQELLVSQPTLSRQLADLESELGVKLFIRGHR' A
#
# COMPACT_ATOMS: atom_id res chain seq x y z
N MET A 1 -6.77 -7.00 -23.40
CA MET A 1 -6.55 -7.42 -22.00
C MET A 1 -5.13 -7.01 -21.67
N GLY A 2 -4.96 -5.90 -20.95
CA GLY A 2 -3.63 -5.41 -20.61
C GLY A 2 -3.11 -6.20 -19.42
N GLU A 3 -1.87 -6.68 -19.50
CA GLU A 3 -1.20 -7.21 -18.32
C GLU A 3 -1.02 -6.06 -17.33
N ASN A 4 -1.80 -6.07 -16.24
CA ASN A 4 -1.48 -5.25 -15.07
C ASN A 4 -0.21 -5.85 -14.47
N HIS A 5 0.94 -5.33 -14.85
CA HIS A 5 2.20 -5.73 -14.24
C HIS A 5 2.28 -5.01 -12.88
N MET A 6 2.07 -5.75 -11.80
CA MET A 6 2.36 -5.24 -10.46
C MET A 6 3.76 -4.62 -10.43
N GLU A 7 3.84 -3.34 -10.07
CA GLU A 7 5.13 -2.70 -9.85
C GLU A 7 5.73 -3.20 -8.52
N LEU A 8 6.99 -3.64 -8.54
CA LEU A 8 7.73 -4.03 -7.32
C LEU A 8 7.72 -2.94 -6.23
N ARG A 9 7.56 -1.68 -6.64
CA ARG A 9 7.40 -0.54 -5.74
C ARG A 9 6.19 -0.69 -4.81
N VAL A 10 5.09 -1.22 -5.30
CA VAL A 10 3.85 -1.40 -4.54
C VAL A 10 4.00 -2.51 -3.49
N LEU A 11 4.79 -3.55 -3.78
CA LEU A 11 5.14 -4.57 -2.78
C LEU A 11 6.03 -3.99 -1.66
N ARG A 12 6.95 -3.07 -1.98
CA ARG A 12 7.74 -2.35 -0.96
C ARG A 12 6.85 -1.47 -0.08
N TYR A 13 5.85 -0.82 -0.67
CA TYR A 13 4.86 -0.04 0.05
C TYR A 13 4.04 -0.90 1.01
N PHE A 14 3.59 -2.07 0.56
CA PHE A 14 2.90 -3.04 1.41
C PHE A 14 3.78 -3.46 2.59
N LEU A 15 5.03 -3.86 2.33
CA LEU A 15 5.97 -4.28 3.37
C LEU A 15 6.22 -3.16 4.40
N ALA A 16 6.45 -1.93 3.94
CA ALA A 16 6.67 -0.79 4.83
C ALA A 16 5.46 -0.52 5.74
N VAL A 17 4.23 -0.55 5.20
CA VAL A 17 3.02 -0.36 6.02
C VAL A 17 2.81 -1.51 7.01
N ALA A 18 3.09 -2.76 6.59
CA ALA A 18 3.01 -3.92 7.47
C ALA A 18 4.02 -3.85 8.63
N GLN A 19 5.24 -3.38 8.37
CA GLN A 19 6.28 -3.18 9.38
C GLN A 19 5.94 -2.04 10.34
N GLN A 20 5.53 -0.88 9.81
CA GLN A 20 5.26 0.30 10.62
C GLN A 20 3.94 0.23 11.38
N ARG A 21 2.98 -0.59 10.93
CA ARG A 21 1.59 -0.65 11.42
C ARG A 21 0.91 0.72 11.47
N ASN A 22 1.41 1.67 10.66
CA ASN A 22 0.96 3.04 10.59
C ASN A 22 1.30 3.60 9.20
N ILE A 23 0.26 3.89 8.42
CA ILE A 23 0.42 4.33 7.03
C ILE A 23 1.10 5.71 6.93
N THR A 24 0.90 6.60 7.90
CA THR A 24 1.55 7.91 7.93
C THR A 24 3.05 7.79 8.17
N LYS A 25 3.47 6.92 9.10
CA LYS A 25 4.90 6.66 9.35
C LYS A 25 5.57 6.01 8.14
N ALA A 26 4.92 5.03 7.51
CA ALA A 26 5.43 4.39 6.31
C ALA A 26 5.58 5.39 5.14
N ALA A 27 4.62 6.31 4.96
CA ALA A 27 4.71 7.34 3.93
C ALA A 27 5.91 8.28 4.15
N GLN A 28 6.16 8.67 5.41
CA GLN A 28 7.32 9.49 5.78
C GLN A 28 8.65 8.77 5.50
N GLU A 29 8.76 7.49 5.89
CA GLU A 29 9.96 6.67 5.64
C GLU A 29 10.24 6.51 4.14
N LEU A 30 9.19 6.28 3.36
CA LEU A 30 9.26 6.09 1.91
C LEU A 30 9.41 7.40 1.12
N LEU A 31 9.40 8.56 1.80
CA LEU A 31 9.44 9.89 1.18
C LEU A 31 8.32 10.10 0.14
N VAL A 32 7.12 9.59 0.43
CA VAL A 32 5.92 9.75 -0.41
C VAL A 32 4.78 10.38 0.39
N SER A 33 3.79 10.91 -0.32
CA SER A 33 2.58 11.38 0.34
C SER A 33 1.74 10.21 0.86
N GLN A 34 1.07 10.39 2.01
CA GLN A 34 0.14 9.39 2.54
C GLN A 34 -1.01 9.06 1.57
N PRO A 35 -1.61 10.04 0.85
CA PRO A 35 -2.61 9.74 -0.19
C PRO A 35 -2.07 8.87 -1.32
N THR A 36 -0.84 9.11 -1.77
CA THR A 36 -0.18 8.27 -2.80
C THR A 36 -0.03 6.84 -2.31
N LEU A 37 0.51 6.65 -1.11
CA LEU A 37 0.71 5.33 -0.51
C LEU A 37 -0.63 4.59 -0.34
N SER A 38 -1.65 5.28 0.17
CA SER A 38 -3.00 4.74 0.34
C SER A 38 -3.62 4.28 -0.97
N ARG A 39 -3.52 5.10 -2.03
CA ARG A 39 -4.05 4.75 -3.36
C ARG A 39 -3.35 3.52 -3.93
N GLN A 40 -2.02 3.50 -3.90
CA GLN A 40 -1.24 2.38 -4.45
C GLN A 40 -1.54 1.04 -3.74
N LEU A 41 -1.78 1.07 -2.43
CA LEU A 41 -2.20 -0.12 -1.69
C LEU A 41 -3.65 -0.52 -1.99
N ALA A 42 -4.55 0.45 -2.21
CA ALA A 42 -5.93 0.15 -2.61
C ALA A 42 -5.99 -0.46 -4.01
N ASP A 43 -5.15 0.02 -4.93
CA ASP A 43 -5.02 -0.53 -6.28
C ASP A 43 -4.50 -1.98 -6.21
N LEU A 44 -3.50 -2.25 -5.36
CA LEU A 44 -2.99 -3.61 -5.09
C LEU A 44 -4.08 -4.54 -4.53
N GLU A 45 -4.83 -4.09 -3.51
CA GLU A 45 -5.95 -4.87 -2.97
C GLU A 45 -7.00 -5.20 -4.04
N SER A 46 -7.27 -4.26 -4.94
CA SER A 46 -8.21 -4.45 -6.04
C SER A 46 -7.70 -5.46 -7.07
N GLU A 47 -6.41 -5.39 -7.41
CA GLU A 47 -5.79 -6.31 -8.35
C GLU A 47 -5.74 -7.75 -7.81
N LEU A 48 -5.43 -7.90 -6.53
CA LEU A 48 -5.39 -9.21 -5.86
C LEU A 48 -6.78 -9.73 -5.47
N GLY A 49 -7.82 -8.89 -5.50
CA GLY A 49 -9.18 -9.26 -5.07
C GLY A 49 -9.29 -9.55 -3.57
N VAL A 50 -8.36 -9.04 -2.74
CA VAL A 50 -8.30 -9.31 -1.30
C VAL A 50 -7.89 -8.07 -0.52
N LYS A 51 -8.41 -7.94 0.71
CA LYS A 51 -7.96 -6.91 1.65
C LYS A 51 -6.66 -7.32 2.30
N LEU A 52 -5.65 -6.47 2.19
CA LEU A 52 -4.32 -6.68 2.76
C LEU A 52 -4.20 -6.06 4.16
N PHE A 53 -4.98 -5.02 4.43
CA PHE A 53 -5.01 -4.37 5.73
C PHE A 53 -6.44 -4.22 6.27
N ILE A 54 -6.60 -4.50 7.56
CA ILE A 54 -7.82 -4.18 8.29
C ILE A 54 -7.69 -2.73 8.80
N ARG A 55 -8.61 -1.86 8.40
CA ARG A 55 -8.65 -0.48 8.90
C ARG A 55 -9.21 -0.50 10.33
N GLY A 56 -8.33 -0.36 11.31
CA GLY A 56 -8.72 -0.16 12.70
C GLY A 56 -9.10 1.30 12.93
N HIS A 57 -10.30 1.55 13.45
CA HIS A 57 -10.56 2.78 14.18
C HIS A 57 -9.83 2.63 15.53
N ARG A 58 -8.86 3.50 15.79
CA ARG A 58 -8.46 3.78 17.17
C ARG A 58 -9.45 4.77 17.75
#